data_AF-A0A7S0A6B6-F1
#
_entry.id   AF-A0A7S0A6B6-F1
#
_cell.length_a   1.000
_cell.length_b   1.000
_cell.length_c   1.000
_cell.angle_alpha   90.00
_cell.angle_beta   90.00
_cell.angle_gamma   90.00
#
_symmetry.space_group_name_H-M   'P 1'
#
loop_
_entity.id
_entity.type
_entity.pdbx_description
1 polymer ?
#
loop_
_entity_poly.entity_id
_entity_poly.type
_entity_poly.pdbx_seq_one_letter_code
_entity_poly.pdbx_strand_id
1 'polypeptide(L)'
;PPRAGVREAVRAAHEGHLRVMMITGDYLQTAAAIARDVGILRSEEGDGAALDCTSLRPGGEYLPDAQIDALTRDARVFARAKPEDKLEIVKSLQRQGLVSAMTGDGVNDAPALNAADIGVAMGIQGTEVAK
;
A
#
# COMPACT_ATOMS: atom_id res chain seq x y z
N PRO A 1 12.77 -10.03 -7.77
CA PRO A 1 13.76 -9.20 -7.02
C PRO A 1 13.39 -7.72 -7.18
N PRO A 2 13.65 -6.84 -6.19
CA PRO A 2 13.42 -5.41 -6.31
C PRO A 2 14.18 -4.78 -7.48
N ARG A 3 13.64 -3.70 -8.06
CA ARG A 3 14.38 -2.90 -9.05
C ARG A 3 15.55 -2.19 -8.37
N ALA A 4 16.64 -1.96 -9.11
CA ALA A 4 17.74 -1.15 -8.64
C ALA A 4 17.25 0.26 -8.28
N GLY A 5 17.78 0.85 -7.19
CA GLY A 5 17.39 2.19 -6.73
C GLY A 5 16.18 2.24 -5.78
N VAL A 6 15.43 1.14 -5.61
CA VAL A 6 14.22 1.14 -4.75
C VAL A 6 14.58 1.38 -3.28
N ARG A 7 15.65 0.77 -2.78
CA ARG A 7 16.09 0.96 -1.39
C ARG A 7 16.46 2.41 -1.10
N GLU A 8 17.16 3.04 -2.04
CA GLU A 8 17.56 4.44 -1.96
C GLU A 8 16.35 5.39 -2.01
N ALA A 9 15.37 5.09 -2.87
CA ALA A 9 14.13 5.87 -2.95
C ALA A 9 13.29 5.75 -1.67
N VAL A 10 13.16 4.55 -1.11
CA VAL A 10 12.47 4.33 0.19
C VAL A 10 13.18 5.09 1.31
N ARG A 11 14.52 5.05 1.35
CA ARG A 11 15.30 5.83 2.32
C ARG A 11 15.05 7.33 2.18
N ALA A 12 15.12 7.87 0.95
CA ALA A 12 14.87 9.29 0.70
C ALA A 12 13.45 9.70 1.11
N ALA A 13 12.44 8.84 0.89
CA ALA A 13 11.08 9.07 1.34
C ALA A 13 11.01 9.15 2.88
N HIS A 14 11.66 8.23 3.60
CA HIS A 14 11.73 8.26 5.06
C HIS A 14 12.46 9.50 5.60
N GLU A 15 13.55 9.93 4.97
CA GLU A 15 14.27 11.17 5.30
C GLU A 15 13.38 12.42 5.07
N GLY A 16 12.48 12.37 4.09
CA GLY A 16 11.44 13.37 3.85
C GLY A 16 10.21 13.24 4.77
N HIS A 17 10.27 12.40 5.80
CA HIS A 17 9.15 12.10 6.72
C HIS A 17 7.89 11.54 6.03
N LEU A 18 8.05 10.92 4.86
CA LEU A 18 6.97 10.23 4.16
C LEU A 18 6.85 8.80 4.69
N ARG A 19 5.60 8.36 4.89
CA ARG A 19 5.30 6.97 5.19
C ARG A 19 5.15 6.19 3.90
N VAL A 20 6.00 5.19 3.70
CA VAL A 20 5.90 4.29 2.54
C VAL A 20 5.09 3.05 2.91
N MET A 21 4.15 2.66 2.05
CA MET A 21 3.39 1.42 2.19
C MET A 21 3.47 0.58 0.91
N MET A 22 3.56 -0.73 1.08
CA MET A 22 3.50 -1.71 -0.01
C MET A 22 2.11 -2.35 -0.04
N ILE A 23 1.46 -2.31 -1.20
CA ILE A 23 0.20 -3.02 -1.46
C ILE A 23 0.42 -3.94 -2.66
N THR A 24 0.31 -5.26 -2.46
CA THR A 24 0.65 -6.27 -3.48
C THR A 24 -0.31 -7.46 -3.48
N GLY A 25 -0.45 -8.12 -4.63
CA GLY A 25 -1.17 -9.39 -4.76
C GLY A 25 -0.37 -10.61 -4.29
N ASP A 26 0.91 -10.44 -3.97
CA ASP A 26 1.80 -11.50 -3.49
C ASP A 26 1.38 -12.08 -2.13
N TYR A 27 1.96 -13.23 -1.79
CA TYR A 27 1.83 -13.83 -0.47
C TYR A 27 2.53 -13.00 0.60
N LEU A 28 1.96 -13.00 1.81
CA LEU A 28 2.43 -12.19 2.95
C LEU A 28 3.93 -12.37 3.26
N GLN A 29 4.41 -13.62 3.30
CA GLN A 29 5.82 -13.89 3.59
C GLN A 29 6.76 -13.28 2.55
N THR A 30 6.43 -13.41 1.26
CA THR A 30 7.20 -12.83 0.16
C THR A 30 7.16 -11.32 0.20
N ALA A 31 5.97 -10.73 0.37
CA ALA A 31 5.79 -9.29 0.46
C ALA A 31 6.58 -8.69 1.64
N ALA A 32 6.50 -9.32 2.82
CA ALA A 32 7.25 -8.89 4.00
C ALA A 32 8.77 -9.03 3.83
N ALA A 33 9.24 -10.12 3.20
CA ALA A 33 10.66 -10.31 2.91
C ALA A 33 11.19 -9.21 1.97
N ILE A 34 10.46 -8.92 0.88
CA ILE A 34 10.80 -7.84 -0.06
C ILE A 34 10.75 -6.48 0.63
N ALA A 35 9.71 -6.21 1.42
CA ALA A 35 9.54 -4.95 2.13
C ALA A 35 10.66 -4.70 3.15
N ARG A 36 11.13 -5.74 3.86
CA ARG A 36 12.32 -5.64 4.72
C ARG A 36 13.59 -5.43 3.92
N ASP A 37 13.74 -6.14 2.80
CA ASP A 37 14.89 -5.98 1.92
C ASP A 37 14.97 -4.53 1.43
N VAL A 38 13.90 -3.92 0.94
CA VAL A 38 13.95 -2.53 0.45
C VAL A 38 13.82 -1.46 1.53
N GLY A 39 13.60 -1.85 2.79
CA GLY A 39 13.53 -0.93 3.94
C GLY A 39 12.17 -0.27 4.18
N ILE A 40 11.08 -0.78 3.58
CA ILE A 40 9.69 -0.35 3.90
C ILE A 40 9.27 -0.85 5.28
N LEU A 41 9.60 -2.11 5.59
CA LEU A 41 9.49 -2.65 6.94
C LEU A 41 10.82 -2.50 7.66
N ARG A 42 10.79 -1.87 8.84
CA ARG A 42 11.97 -1.75 9.69
C ARG A 42 12.13 -2.98 10.57
N SER A 43 13.36 -3.33 10.93
CA SER A 43 13.66 -4.52 11.74
C SER A 43 13.05 -4.50 13.14
N GLU A 44 12.71 -3.31 13.63
CA GLU A 44 12.07 -3.05 14.92
C GLU A 44 10.53 -3.17 14.89
N GLU A 45 9.94 -3.23 13.68
CA GLU A 45 8.50 -3.37 13.51
C GLU A 45 8.10 -4.84 13.64
N GLY A 46 7.17 -5.12 14.57
CA GLY A 46 6.68 -6.47 14.85
C GLY A 46 5.78 -7.04 13.74
N ASP A 47 5.33 -8.27 13.92
CA ASP A 47 4.55 -9.02 12.91
C ASP A 47 3.25 -8.32 12.46
N GLY A 48 2.69 -7.43 13.29
CA GLY A 48 1.50 -6.63 12.93
C GLY A 48 1.74 -5.57 11.85
N ALA A 49 3.00 -5.28 11.49
CA ALA A 49 3.32 -4.31 10.44
C ALA A 49 3.11 -4.86 9.02
N ALA A 50 2.88 -6.16 8.86
CA ALA A 50 2.55 -6.79 7.59
C ALA A 50 1.32 -7.68 7.74
N LEU A 51 0.30 -7.46 6.92
CA LEU A 51 -0.95 -8.22 7.00
C LEU A 51 -1.47 -8.67 5.63
N ASP A 52 -2.33 -9.66 5.66
CA ASP A 52 -3.12 -10.09 4.52
C ASP A 52 -4.41 -9.25 4.44
N CYS A 53 -4.80 -8.80 3.25
CA CYS A 53 -6.00 -7.97 3.09
C CYS A 53 -7.31 -8.70 3.49
N THR A 54 -7.29 -10.03 3.68
CA THR A 54 -8.37 -10.75 4.38
C THR A 54 -8.63 -10.24 5.79
N SER A 55 -7.64 -9.68 6.47
CA SER A 55 -7.83 -9.02 7.76
C SER A 55 -8.66 -7.74 7.69
N LEU A 56 -8.74 -7.07 6.53
CA LEU A 56 -9.61 -5.91 6.32
C LEU A 56 -11.08 -6.30 6.18
N ARG A 57 -11.34 -7.57 5.81
CA ARG A 57 -12.67 -8.09 5.49
C ARG A 57 -12.84 -9.54 5.95
N PRO A 58 -12.69 -9.83 7.25
CA PRO A 58 -12.81 -11.18 7.77
C PRO A 58 -14.25 -11.67 7.57
N GLY A 59 -14.43 -12.75 6.83
CA GLY A 59 -15.76 -13.25 6.46
C GLY A 59 -16.34 -12.69 5.16
N GLY A 60 -15.59 -11.84 4.43
CA GLY A 60 -15.95 -11.37 3.09
C GLY A 60 -16.53 -9.95 3.04
N GLU A 61 -16.91 -9.38 4.17
CA GLU A 61 -17.35 -7.98 4.30
C GLU A 61 -16.28 -7.15 5.00
N TYR A 62 -16.10 -5.90 4.58
CA TYR A 62 -15.15 -4.98 5.18
C TYR A 62 -15.48 -4.70 6.65
N LEU A 63 -14.44 -4.65 7.48
CA LEU A 63 -14.55 -4.19 8.85
C LEU A 63 -15.08 -2.74 8.89
N PRO A 64 -15.66 -2.30 10.03
CA PRO A 64 -16.03 -0.91 10.22
C PRO A 64 -14.82 0.01 10.02
N ASP A 65 -15.05 1.21 9.46
CA ASP A 65 -14.02 2.22 9.16
C ASP A 65 -13.00 2.40 10.29
N ALA A 66 -13.45 2.52 11.53
CA ALA A 66 -12.56 2.71 12.68
C ALA A 66 -11.56 1.56 12.90
N GLN A 67 -11.95 0.31 12.58
CA GLN A 67 -11.07 -0.84 12.68
C GLN A 67 -10.10 -0.92 11.51
N ILE A 68 -10.56 -0.58 10.30
CA ILE A 68 -9.68 -0.45 9.13
C ILE A 68 -8.65 0.65 9.38
N ASP A 69 -9.07 1.79 9.92
CA ASP A 69 -8.20 2.93 10.23
C ASP A 69 -7.15 2.57 11.31
N ALA A 70 -7.48 1.69 12.25
CA ALA A 70 -6.49 1.15 13.18
C ALA A 70 -5.46 0.26 12.47
N LEU A 71 -5.91 -0.66 11.61
CA LEU A 71 -5.01 -1.54 10.85
C LEU A 71 -4.08 -0.74 9.91
N THR A 72 -4.64 0.24 9.19
CA THR A 72 -3.88 1.09 8.26
C THR A 72 -3.06 2.16 8.96
N ARG A 73 -3.17 2.36 10.27
CA ARG A 73 -2.23 3.19 11.04
C ARG A 73 -0.90 2.47 11.27
N ASP A 74 -0.97 1.17 11.52
CA ASP A 74 0.18 0.38 11.97
C ASP A 74 0.82 -0.42 10.83
N ALA A 75 0.04 -0.97 9.90
CA ALA A 75 0.56 -1.79 8.82
C ALA A 75 1.35 -0.98 7.77
N ARG A 76 2.47 -1.52 7.28
CA ARG A 76 3.22 -1.00 6.13
C ARG A 76 3.10 -1.88 4.91
N VAL A 77 2.69 -3.14 5.09
CA VAL A 77 2.56 -4.12 4.01
C VAL A 77 1.17 -4.73 4.00
N PHE A 78 0.52 -4.67 2.84
CA PHE A 78 -0.77 -5.27 2.54
C PHE A 78 -0.57 -6.29 1.43
N ALA A 79 -0.64 -7.57 1.80
CA ALA A 79 -0.50 -8.69 0.89
C ALA A 79 -1.87 -9.20 0.41
N ARG A 80 -1.88 -9.99 -0.68
CA ARG A 80 -3.11 -10.54 -1.30
C ARG A 80 -4.19 -9.48 -1.58
N ALA A 81 -3.76 -8.27 -1.91
CA ALA A 81 -4.65 -7.15 -2.15
C ALA A 81 -5.45 -7.31 -3.45
N LYS A 82 -6.74 -7.07 -3.37
CA LYS A 82 -7.65 -6.89 -4.50
C LYS A 82 -7.74 -5.40 -4.89
N PRO A 83 -8.24 -5.06 -6.09
CA PRO A 83 -8.48 -3.67 -6.49
C PRO A 83 -9.28 -2.87 -5.44
N GLU A 84 -10.29 -3.49 -4.84
CA GLU A 84 -11.15 -2.84 -3.85
C GLU A 84 -10.40 -2.57 -2.53
N ASP A 85 -9.47 -3.45 -2.16
CA ASP A 85 -8.66 -3.27 -0.94
C ASP A 85 -7.74 -2.05 -1.07
N LYS A 86 -7.18 -1.81 -2.27
CA LYS A 86 -6.37 -0.62 -2.55
C LYS A 86 -7.17 0.66 -2.34
N LEU A 87 -8.39 0.69 -2.86
CA LEU A 87 -9.30 1.83 -2.68
C LEU A 87 -9.66 2.04 -1.20
N GLU A 88 -9.96 0.97 -0.47
CA GLU A 88 -10.33 1.07 0.95
C GLU A 88 -9.15 1.54 1.81
N ILE A 89 -7.92 1.10 1.50
CA ILE A 89 -6.71 1.61 2.16
C ILE A 89 -6.55 3.11 1.90
N VAL A 90 -6.71 3.58 0.66
CA VAL A 90 -6.64 5.03 0.35
C VAL A 90 -7.67 5.83 1.14
N LYS A 91 -8.94 5.40 1.13
CA LYS A 91 -10.01 6.06 1.91
C LYS A 91 -9.69 6.09 3.40
N SER A 92 -9.18 5.00 3.94
CA SER A 92 -8.78 4.91 5.34
C SER A 92 -7.68 5.91 5.71
N LEU A 93 -6.68 6.10 4.85
CA LEU A 93 -5.63 7.10 5.06
C LEU A 93 -6.19 8.52 5.01
N GLN A 94 -7.12 8.79 4.08
CA GLN A 94 -7.81 10.07 3.98
C GLN A 94 -8.69 10.37 5.21
N ARG A 95 -9.44 9.38 5.71
CA ARG A 95 -10.22 9.51 6.97
C ARG A 95 -9.33 9.84 8.17
N GLN A 96 -8.09 9.38 8.16
CA GLN A 96 -7.08 9.72 9.17
C GLN A 96 -6.45 11.11 8.99
N GLY A 97 -6.86 11.87 7.98
CA GLY A 97 -6.34 13.20 7.68
C GLY A 97 -4.96 13.20 7.00
N LEU A 98 -4.54 12.07 6.41
CA LEU A 98 -3.29 11.96 5.68
C LEU A 98 -3.51 12.30 4.20
N VAL A 99 -2.54 12.99 3.60
CA VAL A 99 -2.46 13.15 2.14
C VAL A 99 -1.84 11.89 1.55
N SER A 100 -2.56 11.26 0.63
CA SER A 100 -2.22 9.97 0.03
C SER A 100 -1.67 10.14 -1.39
N ALA A 101 -0.54 9.48 -1.66
CA ALA A 101 -0.03 9.31 -3.01
C ALA A 101 -0.07 7.82 -3.38
N MET A 102 -0.81 7.49 -4.44
CA MET A 102 -0.97 6.12 -4.93
C MET A 102 -0.17 5.97 -6.23
N THR A 103 0.62 4.92 -6.34
CA THR A 103 1.28 4.54 -7.61
C THR A 103 0.67 3.25 -8.13
N GLY A 104 0.47 3.16 -9.44
CA GLY A 104 -0.10 1.96 -10.07
C GLY A 104 0.20 1.89 -11.56
N ASP A 105 0.01 0.71 -12.14
CA ASP A 105 0.41 0.41 -13.52
C ASP A 105 -0.74 -0.02 -14.44
N GLY A 106 -2.00 0.02 -14.00
CA GLY A 106 -3.11 -0.36 -14.88
C GLY A 106 -4.52 -0.09 -14.36
N VAL A 107 -5.50 -0.64 -15.09
CA VAL A 107 -6.95 -0.54 -14.84
C VAL A 107 -7.35 -0.96 -13.41
N ASN A 108 -6.65 -1.95 -12.85
CA ASN A 108 -6.91 -2.46 -11.50
C ASN A 108 -6.63 -1.42 -10.41
N ASP A 109 -5.78 -0.44 -10.69
CA ASP A 109 -5.41 0.62 -9.74
C ASP A 109 -6.17 1.91 -10.02
N ALA A 110 -6.88 2.01 -11.15
CA ALA A 110 -7.56 3.24 -11.56
C ALA A 110 -8.52 3.79 -10.49
N PRO A 111 -9.35 2.98 -9.80
CA PRO A 111 -10.20 3.51 -8.72
C PRO A 111 -9.40 4.12 -7.57
N ALA A 112 -8.32 3.45 -7.14
CA ALA A 112 -7.49 3.90 -6.04
C ALA A 112 -6.60 5.09 -6.44
N LEU A 113 -6.09 5.12 -7.67
CA LEU A 113 -5.34 6.24 -8.26
C LEU A 113 -6.20 7.50 -8.34
N ASN A 114 -7.45 7.38 -8.78
CA ASN A 114 -8.40 8.50 -8.86
C ASN A 114 -8.88 8.98 -7.48
N ALA A 115 -8.97 8.08 -6.50
CA ALA A 115 -9.39 8.42 -5.16
C ALA A 115 -8.27 9.08 -4.32
N ALA A 116 -7.01 8.75 -4.60
CA ALA A 116 -5.87 9.31 -3.89
C ALA A 116 -5.73 10.81 -4.18
N ASP A 117 -5.14 11.54 -3.23
CA ASP A 117 -4.88 12.98 -3.40
C ASP A 117 -3.87 13.24 -4.53
N ILE A 118 -2.96 12.28 -4.73
CA ILE A 118 -1.98 12.28 -5.83
C ILE A 118 -1.95 10.88 -6.46
N GLY A 119 -2.51 10.75 -7.66
CA GLY A 119 -2.39 9.55 -8.49
C GLY A 119 -1.15 9.60 -9.39
N VAL A 120 -0.29 8.58 -9.34
CA VAL A 120 0.89 8.45 -10.21
C VAL A 120 0.80 7.18 -11.03
N ALA A 121 0.44 7.33 -12.31
CA ALA A 121 0.36 6.21 -13.24
C ALA A 121 1.69 5.97 -13.97
N MET A 122 2.09 4.71 -14.03
CA MET A 122 3.33 4.29 -14.68
C MET A 122 3.17 4.27 -16.22
N GLY A 123 3.73 5.27 -16.90
CA GLY A 123 3.41 5.60 -18.31
C GLY A 123 3.89 4.66 -19.43
N ILE A 124 4.70 3.63 -19.16
CA ILE A 124 5.25 2.73 -20.21
C ILE A 124 4.33 1.54 -20.50
N GLN A 125 3.57 1.06 -19.50
CA GLN A 125 2.56 -0.01 -19.65
C GLN A 125 1.18 0.35 -19.09
N GLY A 126 1.00 1.56 -18.53
CA GLY A 126 -0.28 2.05 -18.06
C GLY A 126 -1.30 2.16 -19.18
N THR A 127 -2.35 1.35 -19.10
CA THR A 127 -3.56 1.45 -19.91
C THR A 127 -4.13 2.88 -19.84
N GLU A 128 -4.72 3.40 -20.93
CA GLU A 128 -5.25 4.78 -21.02
C GLU A 128 -6.17 5.19 -19.86
N VAL A 129 -6.82 4.24 -19.19
CA VAL A 129 -7.70 4.46 -18.04
C VAL A 129 -6.97 5.02 -16.79
N ALA A 130 -5.65 4.87 -16.72
CA ALA A 130 -4.85 5.35 -15.59
C ALA A 130 -4.14 6.69 -15.85
N LYS A 131 -4.11 7.19 -17.09
CA LYS A 131 -3.48 8.47 -17.46
C LYS A 131 -4.46 9.63 -17.33
#